data_AF-A0A7R9Y099-F1
#
_entry.id   AF-A0A7R9Y099-F1
#
_cell.length_a   1.000
_cell.length_b   1.000
_cell.length_c   1.000
_cell.angle_alpha   90.00
_cell.angle_beta   90.00
_cell.angle_gamma   90.00
#
_symmetry.space_group_name_H-M   'P 1'
#
loop_
_entity.id
_entity.type
_entity.pdbx_description
1 polymer ?
#
loop_
_entity_poly.entity_id
_entity_poly.type
_entity_poly.pdbx_seq_one_letter_code
_entity_poly.pdbx_strand_id
1 'polypeptide(L)'
;EFRRVLIREITRRVNLRGIWQAAYTAGVVLPRPISTGRYWHRSLNFKKLVEINFTTLHARSTMARSIKLFKLENKTRTPGLREMRDEDVPGVTVILNKYLRKFAVAPVFTEAEVRHHLSPRDGVVYSFVVEDEGKPGAVTDFVSFYSLPSTVIKNTMGHDTLRAAYSYYNVPGKTPLLDLMGDALILAKQRDFDVFNALDLMENEPEAILSALKFGIGDGNLQYYLYNWRLNEELPSSEIGLVLT
;
A
#
# COMPACT_ATOMS: atom_id res chain seq x y z
N GLU A 1 9.97 -30.97 3.26
CA GLU A 1 9.31 -31.80 2.23
C GLU A 1 7.92 -31.30 1.84
N PHE A 2 7.04 -31.04 2.81
CA PHE A 2 5.65 -30.59 2.61
C PHE A 2 5.46 -29.36 1.70
N ARG A 3 6.26 -28.29 1.87
CA ARG A 3 6.16 -27.06 1.06
C ARG A 3 6.26 -27.32 -0.45
N ARG A 4 7.14 -28.25 -0.87
CA ARG A 4 7.32 -28.57 -2.30
C ARG A 4 6.11 -29.30 -2.89
N VAL A 5 5.45 -30.15 -2.10
CA VAL A 5 4.25 -30.87 -2.52
C VAL A 5 3.09 -29.89 -2.73
N LEU A 6 2.89 -28.95 -1.80
CA LEU A 6 1.86 -27.91 -1.93
C LEU A 6 2.07 -27.04 -3.18
N ILE A 7 3.31 -26.58 -3.42
CA ILE A 7 3.64 -25.78 -4.61
C ILE A 7 3.35 -26.58 -5.88
N ARG A 8 3.76 -27.84 -5.96
CA ARG A 8 3.49 -28.69 -7.13
C ARG A 8 1.99 -28.91 -7.36
N GLU A 9 1.22 -29.14 -6.30
CA GLU A 9 -0.21 -29.37 -6.43
C GLU A 9 -0.97 -28.11 -6.87
N ILE A 10 -0.65 -26.93 -6.32
CA ILE A 10 -1.29 -25.69 -6.81
C ILE A 10 -0.88 -25.38 -8.25
N THR A 11 0.39 -25.59 -8.63
CA THR A 11 0.84 -25.48 -10.03
C THR A 11 0.05 -26.42 -10.94
N ARG A 12 -0.15 -27.68 -10.54
CA ARG A 12 -0.94 -28.65 -11.33
C ARG A 12 -2.37 -28.17 -11.53
N ARG A 13 -3.04 -27.66 -10.47
CA ARG A 13 -4.42 -27.14 -10.56
C ARG A 13 -4.54 -25.92 -11.47
N VAL A 14 -3.56 -25.02 -11.43
CA VAL A 14 -3.50 -23.81 -12.27
C VAL A 14 -3.27 -24.20 -13.74
N ASN A 15 -2.34 -25.13 -14.00
CA ASN A 15 -2.07 -25.65 -15.35
C ASN A 15 -3.31 -26.34 -15.97
N LEU A 16 -4.12 -27.05 -15.18
CA LEU A 16 -5.37 -27.65 -15.67
C LEU A 16 -6.41 -26.62 -16.14
N ARG A 17 -6.25 -25.34 -15.78
CA ARG A 17 -7.07 -24.23 -16.28
C ARG A 17 -6.42 -23.48 -17.45
N GLY A 18 -5.34 -24.01 -18.01
CA GLY A 18 -4.62 -23.42 -19.13
C GLY A 18 -3.74 -22.21 -18.76
N ILE A 19 -3.51 -21.98 -17.46
CA ILE A 19 -2.65 -20.90 -16.96
C ILE A 19 -1.28 -21.51 -16.63
N TRP A 20 -0.22 -20.93 -17.16
CA TRP A 20 1.13 -21.49 -17.06
C TRP A 20 2.13 -20.57 -16.36
N GLN A 21 1.68 -19.37 -15.99
CA GLN A 21 2.48 -18.33 -15.33
C GLN A 21 1.84 -17.95 -14.00
N ALA A 22 2.64 -17.40 -13.09
CA ALA A 22 2.15 -16.84 -11.84
C ALA A 22 3.01 -15.66 -11.41
N ALA A 23 2.43 -14.72 -10.67
CA ALA A 23 3.15 -13.68 -9.95
C ALA A 23 3.04 -13.95 -8.45
N TYR A 24 4.13 -13.75 -7.71
CA TYR A 24 4.12 -13.89 -6.26
C TYR A 24 5.23 -13.05 -5.63
N THR A 25 5.08 -12.77 -4.34
CA THR A 25 6.08 -12.06 -3.54
C THR A 25 6.59 -12.93 -2.40
N ALA A 26 7.78 -12.61 -1.90
CA ALA A 26 8.32 -13.21 -0.68
C ALA A 26 9.15 -12.20 0.11
N GLY A 27 9.10 -12.30 1.43
CA GLY A 27 10.01 -11.55 2.32
C GLY A 27 11.41 -12.16 2.44
N VAL A 28 11.63 -13.34 1.83
CA VAL A 28 12.94 -14.01 1.74
C VAL A 28 13.43 -13.99 0.31
N VAL A 29 14.76 -13.95 0.14
CA VAL A 29 15.37 -13.97 -1.19
C VAL A 29 15.36 -15.40 -1.74
N LEU A 30 14.61 -15.59 -2.82
CA LEU A 30 14.65 -16.75 -3.70
C LEU A 30 15.43 -16.42 -4.99
N PRO A 31 15.93 -17.42 -5.74
CA PRO A 31 16.65 -17.18 -6.97
C PRO A 31 15.85 -16.39 -8.01
N ARG A 32 16.49 -15.38 -8.62
CA ARG A 32 15.98 -14.56 -9.73
C ARG A 32 14.69 -13.79 -9.41
N PRO A 33 14.72 -12.84 -8.45
CA PRO A 33 13.65 -11.84 -8.36
C PRO A 33 13.59 -11.02 -9.65
N ILE A 34 12.40 -10.55 -10.00
CA ILE A 34 12.19 -9.61 -11.10
C ILE A 34 12.28 -8.15 -10.65
N SER A 35 12.15 -7.89 -9.34
CA SER A 35 12.32 -6.59 -8.70
C SER A 35 12.32 -6.77 -7.18
N THR A 36 12.87 -5.79 -6.47
CA THR A 36 12.84 -5.68 -5.01
C THR A 36 12.20 -4.38 -4.57
N GLY A 37 11.17 -4.41 -3.74
CA GLY A 37 10.61 -3.23 -3.07
C GLY A 37 11.01 -3.17 -1.60
N ARG A 38 11.39 -2.00 -1.09
CA ARG A 38 11.69 -1.74 0.32
C ARG A 38 10.42 -1.31 1.05
N TYR A 39 10.19 -1.86 2.25
CA TYR A 39 9.14 -1.35 3.14
C TYR A 39 9.54 -0.02 3.78
N TRP A 40 8.55 0.85 3.93
CA TRP A 40 8.63 2.13 4.60
C TRP A 40 7.48 2.27 5.60
N HIS A 41 7.74 2.92 6.72
CA HIS A 41 6.80 3.04 7.83
C HIS A 41 6.60 4.50 8.23
N ARG A 42 5.34 4.91 8.32
CA ARG A 42 4.94 6.23 8.83
C ARG A 42 4.17 6.08 10.13
N SER A 43 4.76 6.55 11.22
CA SER A 43 4.19 6.46 12.57
C SER A 43 2.96 7.35 12.74
N LEU A 44 1.78 6.76 12.93
CA LEU A 44 0.54 7.50 13.22
C LEU A 44 0.27 7.57 14.74
N ASN A 45 0.73 6.58 15.49
CA ASN A 45 0.63 6.50 16.95
C ASN A 45 2.01 6.21 17.56
N PHE A 46 2.91 7.19 17.47
CA PHE A 46 4.32 7.01 17.85
C PHE A 46 4.50 6.48 19.28
N LYS A 47 3.69 6.93 20.25
CA LYS A 47 3.73 6.47 21.63
C LYS A 47 3.51 4.95 21.72
N LYS A 48 2.41 4.47 21.15
CA LYS A 48 2.08 3.04 21.15
C LYS A 48 3.15 2.22 20.42
N LEU A 49 3.64 2.71 19.27
CA LEU A 49 4.68 2.02 18.51
C LEU A 49 5.98 1.81 19.30
N VAL A 50 6.34 2.76 20.17
CA VAL A 50 7.47 2.60 21.10
C VAL A 50 7.14 1.61 22.22
N GLU A 51 5.95 1.70 22.81
CA GLU A 51 5.51 0.82 23.90
C GLU A 51 5.47 -0.67 23.50
N ILE A 52 5.17 -0.97 22.23
CA ILE A 52 5.15 -2.34 21.70
C ILE A 52 6.45 -2.76 21.02
N ASN A 53 7.52 -1.94 21.10
CA ASN A 53 8.81 -2.16 20.44
C ASN A 53 8.76 -2.30 18.91
N PHE A 54 7.76 -1.73 18.26
CA PHE A 54 7.72 -1.63 16.80
C PHE A 54 8.75 -0.62 16.28
N THR A 55 8.92 0.50 17.02
CA THR A 55 9.94 1.51 16.74
C THR A 55 10.62 1.93 18.03
N THR A 56 11.77 2.59 17.93
CA THR A 56 12.54 3.06 19.09
C THR A 56 12.70 4.58 19.06
N LEU A 57 12.86 5.17 20.24
CA LEU A 57 13.22 6.58 20.35
C LEU A 57 14.67 6.75 19.90
N HIS A 58 14.91 7.68 18.97
CA HIS A 58 16.26 8.09 18.61
C HIS A 58 17.00 8.62 19.84
N ALA A 59 18.28 8.31 20.00
CA ALA A 59 19.08 8.53 21.23
C ALA A 59 19.09 9.98 21.76
N ARG A 60 18.76 10.97 20.92
CA ARG A 60 18.70 12.40 21.27
C ARG A 60 17.29 13.01 21.19
N SER A 61 16.25 12.20 21.03
CA SER A 61 14.86 12.65 20.94
C SER A 61 14.09 12.33 22.22
N THR A 62 13.00 13.04 22.45
CA THR A 62 12.04 12.74 23.52
C THR A 62 10.74 12.22 22.92
N MET A 63 9.91 11.54 23.74
CA MET A 63 8.58 11.10 23.31
C MET A 63 7.73 12.27 22.80
N ALA A 64 7.68 13.38 23.55
CA ALA A 64 6.93 14.57 23.16
C ALA A 64 7.43 15.19 21.85
N ARG A 65 8.75 15.27 21.64
CA ARG A 65 9.34 15.78 20.39
C ARG A 65 8.99 14.90 19.19
N SER A 66 9.05 13.58 19.37
CA SER A 66 8.75 12.61 18.30
C SER A 66 7.26 12.59 17.96
N ILE A 67 6.38 12.67 18.97
CA ILE A 67 4.93 12.84 18.76
C ILE A 67 4.66 14.13 17.98
N LYS A 68 5.31 15.25 18.35
CA LYS A 68 5.16 16.53 17.65
C LYS A 68 5.66 16.46 16.20
N LEU A 69 6.78 15.77 15.95
CA LEU A 69 7.34 15.58 14.61
C LEU A 69 6.37 14.84 13.68
N PHE A 70 5.75 13.78 14.19
CA PHE A 70 4.86 12.91 13.41
C PHE A 70 3.39 13.33 13.43
N LYS A 71 3.04 14.39 14.17
CA LYS A 71 1.68 14.93 14.23
C LYS A 71 1.18 15.25 12.82
N LEU A 72 -0.04 14.83 12.55
CA LEU A 72 -0.79 15.13 11.33
C LEU A 72 -1.86 16.18 11.63
N GLU A 73 -2.37 16.81 10.58
CA GLU A 73 -3.54 17.67 10.66
C GLU A 73 -4.81 16.83 10.92
N ASN A 74 -5.88 17.51 11.36
CA ASN A 74 -7.15 16.84 11.67
C ASN A 74 -8.11 16.76 10.48
N LYS A 75 -7.82 17.49 9.40
CA LYS A 75 -8.67 17.57 8.20
C LYS A 75 -7.80 17.38 6.97
N THR A 76 -8.37 16.73 5.96
CA THR A 76 -7.74 16.58 4.65
C THR A 76 -7.66 17.93 3.93
N ARG A 77 -6.68 18.08 3.05
CA ARG A 77 -6.37 19.32 2.33
C ARG A 77 -7.01 19.37 0.95
N THR A 78 -7.23 18.21 0.32
CA THR A 78 -7.75 18.12 -1.04
C THR A 78 -9.27 18.38 -1.07
N PRO A 79 -9.75 19.44 -1.77
CA PRO A 79 -11.17 19.66 -1.99
C PRO A 79 -11.78 18.52 -2.81
N GLY A 80 -13.04 18.17 -2.53
CA GLY A 80 -13.74 17.09 -3.23
C GLY A 80 -13.32 15.67 -2.84
N LEU A 81 -12.35 15.51 -1.93
CA LEU A 81 -11.97 14.19 -1.41
C LEU A 81 -13.09 13.58 -0.58
N ARG A 82 -13.55 12.39 -0.96
CA ARG A 82 -14.59 11.63 -0.27
C ARG A 82 -14.38 10.13 -0.42
N GLU A 83 -15.08 9.35 0.41
CA GLU A 83 -15.07 7.88 0.30
C GLU A 83 -15.67 7.44 -1.06
N MET A 84 -15.07 6.41 -1.65
CA MET A 84 -15.48 5.85 -2.95
C MET A 84 -16.85 5.18 -2.83
N ARG A 85 -17.71 5.41 -3.83
CA ARG A 85 -19.05 4.83 -3.95
C ARG A 85 -19.11 3.83 -5.09
N ASP A 86 -20.22 3.11 -5.14
CA ASP A 86 -20.50 2.11 -6.16
C ASP A 86 -20.56 2.74 -7.57
N GLU A 87 -21.14 3.93 -7.66
CA GLU A 87 -21.21 4.72 -8.90
C GLU A 87 -19.84 5.18 -9.44
N ASP A 88 -18.82 5.25 -8.58
CA ASP A 88 -17.48 5.70 -8.97
C ASP A 88 -16.65 4.58 -9.64
N VAL A 89 -17.07 3.31 -9.52
CA VAL A 89 -16.33 2.14 -10.02
C VAL A 89 -15.92 2.28 -11.48
N PRO A 90 -16.79 2.67 -12.43
CA PRO A 90 -16.38 2.84 -13.83
C PRO A 90 -15.30 3.92 -13.99
N GLY A 91 -15.44 5.06 -13.29
CA GLY A 91 -14.47 6.15 -13.33
C GLY A 91 -13.11 5.75 -12.77
N VAL A 92 -13.09 5.11 -11.60
CA VAL A 92 -11.89 4.58 -10.96
C VAL A 92 -11.20 3.55 -11.85
N THR A 93 -11.97 2.65 -12.48
CA THR A 93 -11.42 1.63 -13.39
C THR A 93 -10.67 2.25 -14.56
N VAL A 94 -11.20 3.33 -15.14
CA VAL A 94 -10.55 4.04 -16.25
C VAL A 94 -9.24 4.69 -15.80
N ILE A 95 -9.25 5.48 -14.71
CA ILE A 95 -8.04 6.20 -14.28
C ILE A 95 -6.98 5.25 -13.72
N LEU A 96 -7.38 4.18 -13.03
CA LEU A 96 -6.47 3.17 -12.48
C LEU A 96 -5.75 2.42 -13.61
N ASN A 97 -6.49 1.90 -14.59
CA ASN A 97 -5.86 1.22 -15.73
C ASN A 97 -5.00 2.16 -16.56
N LYS A 98 -5.40 3.42 -16.73
CA LYS A 98 -4.58 4.43 -17.42
C LYS A 98 -3.27 4.67 -16.69
N TYR A 99 -3.31 4.76 -15.36
CA TYR A 99 -2.14 4.94 -14.52
C TYR A 99 -1.22 3.71 -14.53
N LEU A 100 -1.79 2.52 -14.33
CA LEU A 100 -1.03 1.28 -14.23
C LEU A 100 -0.30 0.89 -15.54
N ARG A 101 -0.79 1.34 -16.69
CA ARG A 101 -0.11 1.18 -17.99
C ARG A 101 1.26 1.87 -18.09
N LYS A 102 1.60 2.77 -17.16
CA LYS A 102 2.92 3.40 -17.10
C LYS A 102 4.02 2.42 -16.68
N PHE A 103 3.68 1.33 -15.99
CA PHE A 103 4.63 0.43 -15.35
C PHE A 103 4.78 -0.87 -16.14
N ALA A 104 5.99 -1.44 -16.15
CA ALA A 104 6.29 -2.68 -16.87
C ALA A 104 5.49 -3.90 -16.36
N VAL A 105 5.24 -4.00 -15.05
CA VAL A 105 4.49 -5.12 -14.46
C VAL A 105 3.32 -4.59 -13.64
N ALA A 106 2.12 -4.67 -14.18
CA ALA A 106 0.90 -4.23 -13.50
C ALA A 106 -0.32 -5.08 -13.89
N PRO A 107 -1.32 -5.21 -13.01
CA PRO A 107 -2.59 -5.82 -13.36
C PRO A 107 -3.41 -4.92 -14.29
N VAL A 108 -4.28 -5.54 -15.09
CA VAL A 108 -5.34 -4.84 -15.83
C VAL A 108 -6.66 -5.22 -15.17
N PHE A 109 -7.33 -4.24 -14.60
CA PHE A 109 -8.55 -4.48 -13.83
C PHE A 109 -9.81 -4.31 -14.69
N THR A 110 -10.73 -5.24 -14.56
CA THR A 110 -12.13 -5.07 -14.94
C THR A 110 -12.88 -4.26 -13.87
N GLU A 111 -14.06 -3.72 -14.20
CA GLU A 111 -14.92 -3.05 -13.22
C GLU A 111 -15.33 -3.98 -12.07
N ALA A 112 -15.55 -5.26 -12.35
CA ALA A 112 -15.88 -6.25 -11.33
C ALA A 112 -14.72 -6.46 -10.34
N GLU A 113 -13.48 -6.47 -10.82
CA GLU A 113 -12.30 -6.58 -9.97
C GLU A 113 -12.03 -5.27 -9.20
N VAL A 114 -12.20 -4.09 -9.82
CA VAL A 114 -12.15 -2.81 -9.09
C VAL A 114 -13.17 -2.80 -7.97
N ARG A 115 -14.42 -3.18 -8.25
CA ARG A 115 -15.47 -3.29 -7.22
C ARG A 115 -15.07 -4.27 -6.11
N HIS A 116 -14.55 -5.45 -6.48
CA HIS A 116 -14.16 -6.46 -5.49
C HIS A 116 -12.99 -6.03 -4.60
N HIS A 117 -11.95 -5.43 -5.19
CA HIS A 117 -10.71 -5.12 -4.49
C HIS A 117 -10.72 -3.74 -3.83
N LEU A 118 -11.42 -2.76 -4.42
CA LEU A 118 -11.30 -1.35 -4.05
C LEU A 118 -12.56 -0.73 -3.48
N SER A 119 -13.74 -1.36 -3.58
CA SER A 119 -14.91 -0.83 -2.86
C SER A 119 -14.66 -0.84 -1.34
N PRO A 120 -14.87 0.30 -0.63
CA PRO A 120 -14.61 0.42 0.80
C PRO A 120 -15.33 -0.66 1.62
N ARG A 121 -14.59 -1.31 2.50
CA ARG A 121 -15.08 -2.31 3.45
C ARG A 121 -14.39 -2.09 4.78
N ASP A 122 -15.17 -1.72 5.79
CA ASP A 122 -14.63 -1.39 7.10
C ASP A 122 -13.80 -2.54 7.66
N GLY A 123 -12.63 -2.20 8.23
CA GLY A 123 -11.66 -3.18 8.71
C GLY A 123 -10.90 -3.97 7.63
N VAL A 124 -11.17 -3.76 6.34
CA VAL A 124 -10.53 -4.49 5.23
C VAL A 124 -9.81 -3.53 4.27
N VAL A 125 -10.54 -2.69 3.54
CA VAL A 125 -9.98 -1.76 2.55
C VAL A 125 -10.70 -0.42 2.62
N TYR A 126 -9.93 0.66 2.50
CA TYR A 126 -10.39 2.03 2.55
C TYR A 126 -9.98 2.71 1.26
N SER A 127 -10.94 3.27 0.55
CA SER A 127 -10.73 3.86 -0.77
C SER A 127 -11.48 5.17 -0.89
N PHE A 128 -10.81 6.16 -1.46
CA PHE A 128 -11.29 7.52 -1.57
C PHE A 128 -11.04 8.04 -2.98
N VAL A 129 -11.94 8.91 -3.42
CA VAL A 129 -11.88 9.57 -4.72
C VAL A 129 -11.89 11.07 -4.51
N VAL A 130 -11.27 11.79 -5.44
CA VAL A 130 -11.43 13.24 -5.57
C VAL A 130 -12.39 13.50 -6.72
N GLU A 131 -13.48 14.19 -6.42
CA GLU A 131 -14.49 14.60 -7.40
C GLU A 131 -14.18 16.00 -7.94
N ASP A 132 -14.28 16.18 -9.26
CA ASP A 132 -14.07 17.46 -9.91
C ASP A 132 -15.17 18.47 -9.52
N GLU A 133 -14.80 19.58 -8.87
CA GLU A 133 -15.74 20.66 -8.53
C GLU A 133 -16.50 21.21 -9.76
N GLY A 134 -15.86 21.18 -10.93
CA GLY A 134 -16.45 21.67 -12.18
C GLY A 134 -17.32 20.64 -12.91
N LYS A 135 -17.29 19.37 -12.52
CA LYS A 135 -18.02 18.27 -13.17
C LYS A 135 -18.45 17.22 -12.13
N PRO A 136 -19.62 17.41 -11.50
CA PRO A 136 -20.15 16.44 -10.55
C PRO A 136 -20.19 15.03 -11.15
N GLY A 137 -19.72 14.04 -10.38
CA GLY A 137 -19.56 12.64 -10.75
C GLY A 137 -18.25 12.30 -11.48
N ALA A 138 -17.43 13.28 -11.86
CA ALA A 138 -16.15 13.01 -12.51
C ALA A 138 -15.03 12.81 -11.48
N VAL A 139 -14.54 11.57 -11.35
CA VAL A 139 -13.39 11.23 -10.52
C VAL A 139 -12.09 11.65 -11.22
N THR A 140 -11.27 12.44 -10.54
CA THR A 140 -9.97 12.89 -11.06
C THR A 140 -8.80 12.13 -10.44
N ASP A 141 -8.91 11.77 -9.17
CA ASP A 141 -7.84 11.16 -8.38
C ASP A 141 -8.42 10.03 -7.52
N PHE A 142 -7.57 9.05 -7.18
CA PHE A 142 -7.96 7.90 -6.36
C PHE A 142 -6.86 7.53 -5.37
N VAL A 143 -7.22 7.18 -4.14
CA VAL A 143 -6.27 6.76 -3.10
C VAL A 143 -6.87 5.64 -2.27
N SER A 144 -6.06 4.62 -1.96
CA SER A 144 -6.53 3.47 -1.19
C SER A 144 -5.45 2.87 -0.28
N PHE A 145 -5.92 2.25 0.81
CA PHE A 145 -5.09 1.48 1.72
C PHE A 145 -5.92 0.35 2.34
N TYR A 146 -5.27 -0.77 2.68
CA TYR A 146 -5.91 -1.91 3.33
C TYR A 146 -5.41 -2.10 4.75
N SER A 147 -6.25 -2.74 5.57
CA SER A 147 -5.98 -3.06 6.97
C SER A 147 -5.32 -4.43 7.06
N LEU A 148 -4.18 -4.50 7.74
CA LEU A 148 -3.56 -5.77 8.10
C LEU A 148 -3.11 -5.70 9.56
N PRO A 149 -4.01 -6.01 10.52
CA PRO A 149 -3.66 -5.98 11.93
C PRO A 149 -2.71 -7.12 12.29
N SER A 150 -1.77 -6.84 13.19
CA SER A 150 -0.82 -7.82 13.72
C SER A 150 -0.98 -7.97 15.22
N THR A 151 -0.92 -9.22 15.71
CA THR A 151 -0.89 -9.51 17.16
C THR A 151 0.43 -9.02 17.75
N VAL A 152 0.36 -8.30 18.86
CA VAL A 152 1.55 -7.85 19.59
C VAL A 152 2.09 -9.02 20.42
N ILE A 153 3.27 -9.51 20.05
CA ILE A 153 3.96 -10.57 20.77
C ILE A 153 4.60 -9.97 22.03
N LYS A 154 4.31 -10.56 23.20
CA LYS A 154 4.71 -10.06 24.53
C LYS A 154 4.08 -8.71 24.86
N ASN A 155 2.78 -8.72 25.10
CA ASN A 155 2.05 -7.55 25.57
C ASN A 155 2.40 -7.20 27.02
N THR A 156 3.39 -6.33 27.22
CA THR A 156 3.78 -5.84 28.56
C THR A 156 3.06 -4.55 28.97
N MET A 157 2.28 -3.94 28.06
CA MET A 157 1.75 -2.57 28.19
C MET A 157 0.24 -2.43 27.93
N GLY A 158 -0.50 -3.54 27.77
CA GLY A 158 -1.94 -3.55 27.50
C GLY A 158 -2.34 -3.36 26.02
N HIS A 159 -1.41 -3.46 25.08
CA HIS A 159 -1.68 -3.39 23.63
C HIS A 159 -1.64 -4.79 23.01
N ASP A 160 -2.80 -5.34 22.64
CA ASP A 160 -2.87 -6.68 22.03
C ASP A 160 -2.72 -6.68 20.50
N THR A 161 -3.03 -5.55 19.85
CA THR A 161 -3.09 -5.45 18.39
C THR A 161 -2.41 -4.19 17.89
N LEU A 162 -1.52 -4.35 16.91
CA LEU A 162 -1.01 -3.28 16.05
C LEU A 162 -1.94 -3.12 14.85
N ARG A 163 -2.62 -1.99 14.74
CA ARG A 163 -3.45 -1.67 13.56
C ARG A 163 -2.56 -1.02 12.51
N ALA A 164 -2.14 -1.80 11.52
CA ALA A 164 -1.33 -1.30 10.41
C ALA A 164 -2.17 -1.10 9.16
N ALA A 165 -2.08 0.08 8.56
CA ALA A 165 -2.57 0.37 7.23
C ALA A 165 -1.45 0.11 6.23
N TYR A 166 -1.76 -0.45 5.07
CA TYR A 166 -0.83 -0.66 3.97
C TYR A 166 -1.33 0.10 2.75
N SER A 167 -0.50 1.00 2.22
CA SER A 167 -0.73 1.71 0.97
C SER A 167 -1.06 0.72 -0.13
N TYR A 168 -2.16 0.95 -0.85
CA TYR A 168 -2.58 0.10 -1.96
C TYR A 168 -2.32 0.82 -3.29
N TYR A 169 -3.36 1.25 -4.01
CA TYR A 169 -3.20 2.04 -5.24
C TYR A 169 -3.50 3.51 -5.01
N ASN A 170 -2.59 4.36 -5.48
CA ASN A 170 -2.69 5.82 -5.45
C ASN A 170 -2.53 6.33 -6.88
N VAL A 171 -3.56 7.00 -7.39
CA VAL A 171 -3.64 7.49 -8.77
C VAL A 171 -3.79 9.02 -8.73
N PRO A 172 -2.68 9.76 -8.87
CA PRO A 172 -2.72 11.20 -8.94
C PRO A 172 -3.29 11.66 -10.29
N GLY A 173 -4.13 12.69 -10.24
CA GLY A 173 -4.78 13.36 -11.36
C GLY A 173 -4.53 14.86 -11.29
N LYS A 174 -5.47 15.62 -10.72
CA LYS A 174 -5.29 17.07 -10.51
C LYS A 174 -4.49 17.37 -9.24
N THR A 175 -4.52 16.46 -8.28
CA THR A 175 -3.85 16.60 -6.99
C THR A 175 -2.47 15.94 -7.06
N PRO A 176 -1.40 16.63 -6.64
CA PRO A 176 -0.07 16.03 -6.54
C PRO A 176 -0.09 14.79 -5.61
N LEU A 177 0.66 13.74 -5.98
CA LEU A 177 0.71 12.50 -5.19
C LEU A 177 1.10 12.74 -3.72
N LEU A 178 1.98 13.70 -3.47
CA LEU A 178 2.40 14.09 -2.13
C LEU A 178 1.23 14.52 -1.25
N ASP A 179 0.34 15.36 -1.78
CA ASP A 179 -0.83 15.85 -1.05
C ASP A 179 -1.87 14.74 -0.89
N LEU A 180 -2.08 13.93 -1.95
CA LEU A 180 -3.03 12.82 -1.94
C LEU A 180 -2.65 11.72 -0.92
N MET A 181 -1.38 11.33 -0.88
CA MET A 181 -0.86 10.41 0.14
C MET A 181 -0.86 11.06 1.53
N GLY A 182 -0.60 12.36 1.62
CA GLY A 182 -0.72 13.13 2.87
C GLY A 182 -2.13 13.03 3.47
N ASP A 183 -3.15 13.18 2.63
CA ASP A 183 -4.55 13.01 3.04
C ASP A 183 -4.88 11.56 3.43
N ALA A 184 -4.30 10.56 2.75
CA ALA A 184 -4.43 9.16 3.13
C ALA A 184 -3.91 8.88 4.55
N LEU A 185 -2.80 9.50 4.95
CA LEU A 185 -2.26 9.40 6.30
C LEU A 185 -3.20 10.00 7.35
N ILE A 186 -3.84 11.14 7.02
CA ILE A 186 -4.84 11.79 7.89
C ILE A 186 -6.05 10.87 8.05
N LEU A 187 -6.57 10.33 6.94
CA LEU A 187 -7.72 9.42 6.94
C LEU A 187 -7.42 8.13 7.72
N ALA A 188 -6.24 7.54 7.53
CA ALA A 188 -5.81 6.38 8.32
C ALA A 188 -5.70 6.73 9.81
N LYS A 189 -5.17 7.91 10.16
CA LYS A 189 -5.10 8.35 11.55
C LYS A 189 -6.49 8.52 12.18
N GLN A 190 -7.45 9.06 11.43
CA GLN A 190 -8.85 9.20 11.86
C GLN A 190 -9.58 7.86 12.04
N ARG A 191 -9.12 6.80 11.37
CA ARG A 191 -9.63 5.42 11.50
C ARG A 191 -8.82 4.57 12.52
N ASP A 192 -8.10 5.26 13.42
CA ASP A 192 -7.33 4.66 14.51
C ASP A 192 -6.25 3.66 14.07
N PHE A 193 -5.60 3.91 12.93
CA PHE A 193 -4.38 3.19 12.58
C PHE A 193 -3.17 3.71 13.37
N ASP A 194 -2.26 2.79 13.70
CA ASP A 194 -1.06 3.07 14.50
C ASP A 194 0.15 3.37 13.61
N VAL A 195 0.21 2.73 12.44
CA VAL A 195 1.28 2.89 11.45
C VAL A 195 0.69 2.78 10.05
N PHE A 196 1.27 3.53 9.12
CA PHE A 196 0.99 3.42 7.70
C PHE A 196 2.24 2.90 6.98
N ASN A 197 2.09 1.78 6.28
CA ASN A 197 3.16 1.10 5.58
C ASN A 197 3.03 1.37 4.08
N ALA A 198 4.15 1.56 3.41
CA ALA A 198 4.21 1.68 1.96
C ALA A 198 5.43 0.91 1.43
N LEU A 199 5.35 0.46 0.19
CA LEU A 199 6.51 0.02 -0.57
C LEU A 199 6.91 1.15 -1.53
N ASP A 200 8.20 1.25 -1.84
CA ASP A 200 8.78 2.17 -2.84
C ASP A 200 8.53 1.70 -4.29
N LEU A 201 7.27 1.35 -4.58
CA LEU A 201 6.80 0.94 -5.90
C LEU A 201 6.17 2.11 -6.65
N MET A 202 5.98 1.94 -7.96
CA MET A 202 5.30 2.94 -8.79
C MET A 202 5.93 4.34 -8.63
N GLU A 203 5.11 5.36 -8.36
CA GLU A 203 5.54 6.74 -8.11
C GLU A 203 5.80 7.04 -6.61
N ASN A 204 5.84 6.03 -5.72
CA ASN A 204 6.21 6.22 -4.30
C ASN A 204 7.73 6.45 -4.13
N GLU A 205 8.27 7.44 -4.83
CA GLU A 205 9.69 7.75 -4.83
C GLU A 205 10.19 8.07 -3.41
N PRO A 206 11.26 7.42 -2.92
CA PRO A 206 11.78 7.61 -1.58
C PRO A 206 12.10 9.08 -1.21
N GLU A 207 12.75 9.82 -2.10
CA GLU A 207 13.24 11.17 -1.83
C GLU A 207 12.11 12.20 -1.92
N ALA A 208 11.31 12.17 -2.98
CA ALA A 208 10.27 13.17 -3.22
C ALA A 208 8.98 12.95 -2.43
N ILE A 209 8.57 11.69 -2.19
CA ILE A 209 7.26 11.37 -1.61
C ILE A 209 7.41 10.82 -0.19
N LEU A 210 8.11 9.70 -0.04
CA LEU A 210 8.14 8.98 1.24
C LEU A 210 8.86 9.79 2.33
N SER A 211 10.05 10.32 2.02
CA SER A 211 10.82 11.16 2.94
C SER A 211 10.09 12.47 3.28
N ALA A 212 9.48 13.12 2.29
CA ALA A 212 8.69 14.34 2.48
C ALA A 212 7.49 14.12 3.42
N LEU A 213 6.86 12.95 3.34
CA LEU A 213 5.78 12.53 4.24
C LEU A 213 6.28 11.93 5.56
N LYS A 214 7.59 11.95 5.83
CA LYS A 214 8.24 11.44 7.05
C LYS A 214 8.10 9.92 7.24
N PHE A 215 8.01 9.16 6.15
CA PHE A 215 8.21 7.71 6.24
C PHE A 215 9.68 7.42 6.60
N GLY A 216 9.89 6.45 7.48
CA GLY A 216 11.20 5.88 7.76
C GLY A 216 11.40 4.57 7.02
N ILE A 217 12.65 4.27 6.67
CA ILE A 217 13.05 3.01 6.04
C ILE A 217 12.74 1.85 7.00
N GLY A 218 12.02 0.85 6.51
CA GLY A 218 11.77 -0.41 7.18
C GLY A 218 12.90 -1.42 6.98
N ASP A 219 12.94 -2.42 7.86
CA ASP A 219 13.94 -3.49 7.82
C ASP A 219 13.67 -4.54 6.71
N GLY A 220 12.40 -4.71 6.33
CA GLY A 220 11.96 -5.68 5.34
C GLY A 220 12.08 -5.23 3.88
N ASN A 221 12.46 -6.16 3.01
CA ASN A 221 12.25 -6.08 1.57
C ASN A 221 11.15 -7.05 1.16
N LEU A 222 10.40 -6.69 0.13
CA LEU A 222 9.50 -7.57 -0.58
C LEU A 222 10.07 -7.87 -1.98
N GLN A 223 10.34 -9.14 -2.23
CA GLN A 223 10.90 -9.62 -3.48
C GLN A 223 9.77 -10.04 -4.42
N TYR A 224 9.80 -9.58 -5.67
CA TYR A 224 8.80 -9.92 -6.69
C TYR A 224 9.31 -11.01 -7.62
N TYR A 225 8.45 -11.96 -7.98
CA TYR A 225 8.78 -13.09 -8.84
C TYR A 225 7.71 -13.36 -9.87
N LEU A 226 8.14 -13.84 -11.04
CA LEU A 226 7.27 -14.45 -12.03
C LEU A 226 7.67 -15.91 -12.24
N TYR A 227 6.70 -16.80 -12.09
CA TYR A 227 6.85 -18.22 -12.42
C TYR A 227 6.68 -18.43 -13.92
N ASN A 228 7.59 -19.22 -14.51
CA ASN A 228 7.57 -19.58 -15.93
C ASN A 228 7.54 -18.35 -16.86
N TRP A 229 8.21 -17.28 -16.44
CA TRP A 229 8.41 -16.06 -17.23
C TRP A 229 9.82 -15.56 -16.98
N ARG A 230 10.56 -15.24 -18.05
CA ARG A 230 11.95 -14.79 -17.94
C ARG A 230 12.04 -13.34 -18.36
N LEU A 231 12.62 -12.53 -17.49
CA LEU A 231 13.12 -11.20 -17.83
C LEU A 231 14.63 -11.28 -18.08
N ASN A 232 15.14 -10.37 -18.91
CA ASN A 232 16.57 -10.28 -19.18
C ASN A 232 17.31 -9.61 -18.02
N GLU A 233 16.66 -8.66 -17.36
CA GLU A 233 17.21 -7.85 -16.27
C GLU A 233 16.17 -7.69 -15.15
N GLU A 234 16.65 -7.41 -13.95
CA GLU A 234 15.79 -7.02 -12.82
C GLU A 234 15.26 -5.60 -13.08
N LEU A 235 13.97 -5.41 -12.88
CA LEU A 235 13.31 -4.12 -13.01
C LEU A 235 13.52 -3.29 -11.74
N PRO A 236 13.63 -1.95 -11.85
CA PRO A 236 13.56 -1.09 -10.68
C PRO A 236 12.16 -1.20 -10.05
N SER A 237 12.07 -0.96 -8.74
CA SER A 237 10.79 -1.03 -8.00
C SER A 237 9.73 -0.08 -8.55
N SER A 238 10.14 1.05 -9.13
CA SER A 238 9.28 2.02 -9.79
C SER A 238 8.54 1.47 -11.01
N GLU A 239 9.01 0.37 -11.62
CA GLU A 239 8.36 -0.31 -12.76
C GLU A 239 7.36 -1.40 -12.33
N ILE A 240 7.17 -1.58 -11.02
CA ILE A 240 6.23 -2.54 -10.46
C ILE A 240 4.95 -1.82 -10.05
N GLY A 241 3.89 -1.99 -10.85
CA GLY A 241 2.53 -1.58 -10.54
C GLY A 241 1.67 -2.69 -9.94
N LEU A 242 2.27 -3.78 -9.47
CA LEU A 242 1.56 -4.92 -8.88
C LEU A 242 1.68 -4.88 -7.36
N VAL A 243 0.57 -4.61 -6.66
CA VAL A 243 0.48 -4.76 -5.21
C VAL A 243 -0.30 -6.03 -4.88
N LEU A 244 0.37 -7.02 -4.26
CA LEU A 244 -0.24 -8.28 -3.85
C LEU A 244 -0.67 -8.20 -2.38
N THR A 245 -1.96 -8.40 -2.14
CA THR A 245 -2.61 -8.45 -0.81
C THR A 245 -2.87 -9.88 -0.37
#